data_AF-A0AA50N516-F1
#
_entry.id   AF-A0AA50N516-F1
#
_cell.length_a   1.000
_cell.length_b   1.000
_cell.length_c   1.000
_cell.angle_alpha   90.00
_cell.angle_beta   90.00
_cell.angle_gamma   90.00
#
_symmetry.space_group_name_H-M   'P 1'
#
loop_
_entity.id
_entity.type
_entity.pdbx_description
1 polymer ?
#
loop_
_entity_poly.entity_id
_entity_poly.type
_entity_poly.pdbx_seq_one_letter_code
_entity_poly.pdbx_strand_id
1 'polypeptide(L)'
;APCRFTGSEIRVRDDSMPLVHIAIAVEGAGWTDADNIPLMVANTLIGAWDRSQGGGANNASFLARAASIENFAHSFQSFNTCYKDTGLWGIYFVSEPMQADDMIFNIQREWMKLCLTVGDGEVERAKNLLKTNMLLQLDGTTPICEDIGRQMLCYNRRLPLHELNARIEAVSVQDVRDVCYKYLYDRCPAVAAIGPVEAVPDYTRIRAGMYWL
;
A
#
# COMPACT_ATOMS: atom_id res chain seq x y z
N ALA A 1 -18.43 -1.13 20.39
CA ALA A 1 -19.04 -0.89 19.06
C ALA A 1 -18.04 -1.34 18.01
N PRO A 2 -18.47 -1.89 16.87
CA PRO A 2 -17.55 -2.22 15.79
C PRO A 2 -16.80 -0.97 15.32
N CYS A 3 -15.54 -1.12 14.92
CA CYS A 3 -14.79 -0.03 14.32
C CYS A 3 -15.49 0.46 13.04
N ARG A 4 -15.50 1.78 12.80
CA ARG A 4 -16.11 2.37 11.60
C ARG A 4 -15.07 3.22 10.88
N PHE A 5 -14.60 2.75 9.73
CA PHE A 5 -13.80 3.57 8.84
C PHE A 5 -14.64 4.71 8.26
N THR A 6 -14.08 5.92 8.23
CA THR A 6 -14.75 7.10 7.66
C THR A 6 -13.78 7.79 6.71
N GLY A 7 -14.09 7.74 5.41
CA GLY A 7 -13.36 8.51 4.41
C GLY A 7 -13.47 10.00 4.72
N SER A 8 -12.31 10.62 4.98
CA SER A 8 -12.19 12.00 5.44
C SER A 8 -10.80 12.51 5.15
N GLU A 9 -10.58 13.83 5.28
CA GLU A 9 -9.25 14.40 5.16
C GLU A 9 -8.88 15.25 6.37
N ILE A 10 -7.58 15.29 6.66
CA ILE A 10 -6.97 16.24 7.57
C ILE A 10 -5.74 16.86 6.89
N ARG A 11 -5.67 18.19 6.92
CA ARG A 11 -4.56 18.96 6.35
C ARG A 11 -3.98 19.86 7.44
N VAL A 12 -2.74 19.61 7.79
CA VAL A 12 -1.97 20.45 8.71
C VAL A 12 -1.01 21.28 7.87
N ARG A 13 -1.46 22.47 7.47
CA ARG A 13 -0.63 23.37 6.68
C ARG A 13 0.48 23.96 7.55
N ASP A 14 1.71 23.67 7.17
CA ASP A 14 2.93 24.21 7.76
C ASP A 14 3.94 24.52 6.65
N ASP A 15 3.92 25.75 6.17
CA ASP A 15 4.78 26.21 5.07
C ASP A 15 6.25 26.40 5.52
N SER A 16 6.55 26.24 6.81
CA SER A 16 7.93 26.25 7.32
C SER A 16 8.66 24.93 7.08
N MET A 17 7.92 23.85 6.85
CA MET A 17 8.49 22.55 6.51
C MET A 17 8.98 22.52 5.06
N PRO A 18 10.13 21.89 4.78
CA PRO A 18 10.69 21.87 3.43
C PRO A 18 9.94 20.93 2.48
N LEU A 19 9.28 19.90 3.00
CA LEU A 19 8.66 18.83 2.22
C LEU A 19 7.23 18.58 2.71
N VAL A 20 6.40 18.08 1.81
CA VAL A 20 5.05 17.65 2.15
C VAL A 20 5.02 16.15 2.43
N HIS A 21 4.33 15.76 3.49
CA HIS A 21 4.16 14.38 3.91
C HIS A 21 2.69 14.01 3.81
N ILE A 22 2.37 12.95 3.07
CA ILE A 22 0.98 12.57 2.77
C ILE A 22 0.81 11.07 2.95
N ALA A 23 -0.25 10.68 3.67
CA ALA A 23 -0.74 9.32 3.75
C ALA A 23 -2.16 9.27 3.18
N ILE A 24 -2.40 8.36 2.24
CA ILE A 24 -3.73 8.08 1.68
C ILE A 24 -4.00 6.60 1.88
N ALA A 25 -5.13 6.27 2.51
CA ALA A 25 -5.52 4.89 2.78
C ALA A 25 -7.01 4.66 2.56
N VAL A 26 -7.36 3.43 2.21
CA VAL A 26 -8.74 2.92 2.27
C VAL A 26 -8.88 1.99 3.47
N GLU A 27 -10.12 1.64 3.79
CA GLU A 27 -10.39 0.53 4.71
C GLU A 27 -9.78 -0.76 4.14
N GLY A 28 -8.88 -1.36 4.90
CA GLY A 28 -8.25 -2.64 4.59
C GLY A 28 -8.92 -3.80 5.32
N ALA A 29 -8.39 -5.00 5.10
CA ALA A 29 -8.88 -6.21 5.74
C ALA A 29 -8.26 -6.41 7.14
N GLY A 30 -9.03 -7.01 8.05
CA GLY A 30 -8.55 -7.40 9.37
C GLY A 30 -7.62 -8.62 9.32
N TRP A 31 -6.98 -8.93 10.45
CA TRP A 31 -6.01 -10.05 10.54
C TRP A 31 -6.57 -11.38 10.05
N THR A 32 -7.79 -11.73 10.43
CA THR A 32 -8.40 -13.04 10.16
C THR A 32 -9.10 -13.13 8.80
N ASP A 33 -9.18 -12.04 8.06
CA ASP A 33 -9.86 -12.01 6.76
C ASP A 33 -9.03 -12.75 5.70
N ALA A 34 -9.69 -13.52 4.84
CA ALA A 34 -9.06 -14.25 3.74
C ALA A 34 -8.44 -13.28 2.71
N ASP A 35 -9.03 -12.09 2.57
CA ASP A 35 -8.59 -11.07 1.61
C ASP A 35 -7.25 -10.42 2.00
N ASN A 36 -6.78 -10.62 3.23
CA ASN A 36 -5.53 -10.03 3.70
C ASN A 36 -4.32 -10.49 2.86
N ILE A 37 -4.25 -11.78 2.49
CA ILE A 37 -3.11 -12.29 1.71
C ILE A 37 -3.07 -11.69 0.29
N PRO A 38 -4.17 -11.66 -0.48
CA PRO A 38 -4.22 -10.91 -1.73
C PRO A 38 -3.88 -9.42 -1.55
N LEU A 39 -4.34 -8.75 -0.48
CA LEU A 39 -3.96 -7.35 -0.19
C LEU A 39 -2.46 -7.19 0.10
N MET A 40 -1.82 -8.15 0.76
CA MET A 40 -0.36 -8.16 0.96
C MET A 40 0.39 -8.31 -0.37
N VAL A 41 -0.11 -9.15 -1.29
CA VAL A 41 0.45 -9.29 -2.64
C VAL A 41 0.29 -7.99 -3.42
N ALA A 42 -0.90 -7.38 -3.42
CA ALA A 42 -1.15 -6.09 -4.05
C ALA A 42 -0.25 -4.97 -3.49
N ASN A 43 -0.09 -4.91 -2.17
CA ASN A 43 0.80 -3.97 -1.51
C ASN A 43 2.26 -4.15 -1.96
N THR A 44 2.70 -5.40 -2.10
CA THR A 44 4.06 -5.76 -2.54
C THR A 44 4.29 -5.43 -4.02
N LEU A 45 3.24 -5.45 -4.84
CA LEU A 45 3.31 -5.07 -6.24
C LEU A 45 3.68 -3.59 -6.41
N ILE A 46 3.02 -2.71 -5.65
CA ILE A 46 3.34 -1.28 -5.56
C ILE A 46 4.71 -1.09 -4.93
N GLY A 47 4.92 -1.70 -3.76
CA GLY A 47 6.18 -1.70 -3.03
C GLY A 47 6.51 -0.38 -2.36
N ALA A 48 7.81 -0.14 -2.23
CA ALA A 48 8.38 1.08 -1.67
C ALA A 48 9.54 1.53 -2.55
N TRP A 49 9.80 2.82 -2.56
CA TRP A 49 10.88 3.43 -3.31
C TRP A 49 11.38 4.68 -2.59
N ASP A 50 12.68 4.93 -2.68
CA ASP A 50 13.29 6.20 -2.30
C ASP A 50 14.34 6.62 -3.33
N ARG A 51 14.68 7.91 -3.34
CA ARG A 51 15.65 8.48 -4.28
C ARG A 51 17.07 7.89 -4.18
N SER A 52 17.39 7.19 -3.09
CA SER A 52 18.71 6.54 -2.91
C SER A 52 18.75 5.13 -3.50
N GLN A 53 17.60 4.55 -3.82
CA GLN A 53 17.49 3.21 -4.37
C GLN A 53 18.08 3.15 -5.79
N GLY A 54 19.14 2.35 -5.96
CA GLY A 54 19.87 2.23 -7.23
C GLY A 54 19.09 1.66 -8.43
N GLY A 55 17.84 1.21 -8.21
CA GLY A 55 16.97 0.72 -9.28
C GLY A 55 16.51 1.81 -10.26
N GLY A 56 16.37 3.06 -9.81
CA GLY A 56 15.97 4.21 -10.62
C GLY A 56 14.85 3.93 -11.64
N ALA A 57 15.10 4.24 -12.92
CA ALA A 57 14.17 3.98 -14.03
C ALA A 57 13.96 2.49 -14.37
N ASN A 58 14.81 1.60 -13.85
CA ASN A 58 14.74 0.16 -14.07
C ASN A 58 13.94 -0.57 -12.98
N ASN A 59 13.29 0.17 -12.07
CA ASN A 59 12.41 -0.42 -11.08
C ASN A 59 11.23 -1.15 -11.74
N ALA A 60 10.89 -2.33 -11.21
CA ALA A 60 9.79 -3.13 -11.72
C ALA A 60 8.40 -2.55 -11.38
N SER A 61 8.30 -1.78 -10.28
CA SER A 61 7.08 -1.05 -9.95
C SER A 61 6.94 0.16 -10.86
N PHE A 62 5.78 0.30 -11.50
CA PHE A 62 5.51 1.43 -12.38
C PHE A 62 5.57 2.75 -11.60
N LEU A 63 5.02 2.78 -10.38
CA LEU A 63 5.06 3.96 -9.52
C LEU A 63 6.51 4.37 -9.18
N ALA A 64 7.36 3.39 -8.86
CA ALA A 64 8.78 3.63 -8.57
C ALA A 64 9.52 4.18 -9.80
N ARG A 65 9.21 3.64 -10.99
CA ARG A 65 9.79 4.13 -12.24
C ARG A 65 9.33 5.55 -12.56
N ALA A 66 8.03 5.84 -12.43
CA ALA A 66 7.47 7.17 -12.65
C ALA A 66 8.06 8.19 -11.67
N ALA A 67 8.10 7.86 -10.38
CA ALA A 67 8.70 8.69 -9.34
C ALA A 67 10.19 8.95 -9.60
N SER A 68 10.94 7.97 -10.11
CA SER A 68 12.36 8.13 -10.42
C SER A 68 12.66 8.97 -11.66
N ILE A 69 11.83 8.89 -12.71
CA ILE A 69 12.09 9.59 -13.97
C ILE A 69 11.67 11.05 -13.88
N GLU A 70 10.47 11.28 -13.37
CA GLU A 70 9.86 12.61 -13.28
C GLU A 70 10.17 13.31 -11.94
N ASN A 71 10.85 12.60 -11.03
CA ASN A 71 11.28 13.08 -9.73
C ASN A 71 10.12 13.57 -8.84
N PHE A 72 8.94 12.92 -8.89
CA PHE A 72 7.72 13.36 -8.18
C PHE A 72 7.73 13.24 -6.66
N ALA A 73 8.64 12.43 -6.10
CA ALA A 73 8.70 12.16 -4.68
C ALA A 73 10.15 11.95 -4.23
N HIS A 74 10.42 12.17 -2.95
CA HIS A 74 11.65 11.74 -2.30
C HIS A 74 11.59 10.26 -1.92
N SER A 75 10.42 9.82 -1.48
CA SER A 75 10.16 8.43 -1.10
C SER A 75 8.67 8.15 -1.05
N PHE A 76 8.29 6.90 -1.29
CA PHE A 76 6.96 6.39 -0.97
C PHE A 76 7.05 4.95 -0.45
N GLN A 77 6.05 4.56 0.32
CA GLN A 77 5.90 3.22 0.85
C GLN A 77 4.43 2.86 0.88
N SER A 78 4.09 1.77 0.20
CA SER A 78 2.79 1.12 0.34
C SER A 78 2.73 0.37 1.67
N PHE A 79 1.64 0.55 2.41
CA PHE A 79 1.39 -0.11 3.69
C PHE A 79 0.07 -0.86 3.71
N ASN A 80 0.06 -1.97 4.44
CA ASN A 80 -1.13 -2.72 4.81
C ASN A 80 -1.08 -2.98 6.32
N THR A 81 -1.89 -2.26 7.08
CA THR A 81 -1.97 -2.36 8.54
C THR A 81 -3.26 -3.06 8.92
N CYS A 82 -3.17 -4.23 9.55
CA CYS A 82 -4.33 -4.98 10.00
C CYS A 82 -4.64 -4.71 11.47
N TYR A 83 -5.90 -4.46 11.77
CA TYR A 83 -6.47 -4.55 13.11
C TYR A 83 -7.37 -5.79 13.21
N LYS A 84 -8.03 -5.97 14.36
CA LYS A 84 -8.88 -7.15 14.60
C LYS A 84 -10.08 -7.19 13.66
N ASP A 85 -10.78 -6.06 13.50
CA ASP A 85 -12.06 -5.91 12.80
C ASP A 85 -12.00 -4.97 11.59
N THR A 86 -10.87 -4.31 11.34
CA THR A 86 -10.66 -3.38 10.23
C THR A 86 -9.17 -3.33 9.86
N GLY A 87 -8.80 -2.52 8.87
CA GLY A 87 -7.42 -2.30 8.48
C GLY A 87 -7.24 -0.96 7.76
N LEU A 88 -5.99 -0.60 7.48
CA LEU A 88 -5.62 0.51 6.63
C LEU A 88 -4.71 -0.01 5.52
N TRP A 89 -5.17 0.11 4.29
CA TRP A 89 -4.37 -0.21 3.11
C TRP A 89 -4.16 1.06 2.31
N GLY A 90 -2.91 1.43 2.05
CA GLY A 90 -2.63 2.75 1.51
C GLY A 90 -1.18 2.98 1.14
N ILE A 91 -0.85 4.22 0.81
CA ILE A 91 0.50 4.67 0.51
C ILE A 91 0.80 5.90 1.35
N TYR A 92 2.01 5.90 1.91
CA TYR A 92 2.64 7.07 2.49
C TYR A 92 3.72 7.56 1.54
N PHE A 93 3.81 8.86 1.29
CA PHE A 93 4.88 9.44 0.49
C PHE A 93 5.31 10.81 1.01
N VAL A 94 6.52 11.18 0.60
CA VAL A 94 7.14 12.47 0.88
C VAL A 94 7.57 13.06 -0.46
N SER A 95 7.15 14.28 -0.76
CA SER A 95 7.46 14.96 -2.02
C SER A 95 7.78 16.43 -1.82
N GLU A 96 8.25 17.08 -2.88
CA GLU A 96 8.24 18.53 -2.99
C GLU A 96 6.79 19.04 -3.02
N PRO A 97 6.49 20.24 -2.50
CA PRO A 97 5.14 20.77 -2.42
C PRO A 97 4.42 20.75 -3.77
N MET A 98 5.06 21.24 -4.83
CA MET A 98 4.45 21.38 -6.16
C MET A 98 4.18 20.03 -6.85
N GLN A 99 4.78 18.93 -6.38
CA GLN A 99 4.66 17.61 -7.02
C GLN A 99 3.59 16.72 -6.36
N ALA A 100 2.93 17.21 -5.30
CA ALA A 100 1.94 16.43 -4.56
C ALA A 100 0.76 15.98 -5.45
N ASP A 101 0.26 16.85 -6.33
CA ASP A 101 -0.83 16.52 -7.27
C ASP A 101 -0.43 15.39 -8.22
N ASP A 102 0.75 15.52 -8.86
CA ASP A 102 1.26 14.52 -9.79
C ASP A 102 1.51 13.17 -9.12
N MET A 103 2.02 13.18 -7.89
CA MET A 103 2.24 11.94 -7.15
C MET A 103 0.91 11.25 -6.80
N ILE A 104 -0.10 12.00 -6.35
CA ILE A 104 -1.43 11.46 -6.06
C ILE A 104 -2.07 10.90 -7.33
N PHE A 105 -1.97 11.62 -8.45
CA PHE A 105 -2.48 11.15 -9.74
C PHE A 105 -1.84 9.80 -10.14
N ASN A 106 -0.51 9.67 -10.01
CA ASN A 106 0.19 8.43 -10.35
C ASN A 106 -0.14 7.28 -9.39
N ILE A 107 -0.29 7.56 -8.09
CA ILE A 107 -0.75 6.57 -7.10
C ILE A 107 -2.12 6.03 -7.48
N GLN A 108 -3.09 6.92 -7.75
CA GLN A 108 -4.45 6.53 -8.08
C GLN A 108 -4.53 5.77 -9.41
N ARG A 109 -3.73 6.18 -10.39
CA ARG A 109 -3.60 5.46 -11.66
C ARG A 109 -3.12 4.02 -11.44
N GLU A 110 -2.13 3.81 -10.58
CA GLU A 110 -1.65 2.46 -10.26
C GLU A 110 -2.67 1.65 -9.45
N TRP A 111 -3.42 2.27 -8.55
CA TRP A 111 -4.51 1.59 -7.85
C TRP A 111 -5.61 1.12 -8.80
N MET A 112 -5.98 1.94 -9.79
CA MET A 112 -6.97 1.54 -10.80
C MET A 112 -6.44 0.47 -11.75
N LYS A 113 -5.16 0.53 -12.11
CA LYS A 113 -4.48 -0.53 -12.86
C LYS A 113 -4.53 -1.87 -12.10
N LEU A 114 -4.29 -1.86 -10.79
CA LEU A 114 -4.41 -3.05 -9.94
C LEU A 114 -5.82 -3.66 -9.97
N CYS A 115 -6.85 -2.81 -9.99
CA CYS A 115 -8.24 -3.25 -10.04
C CYS A 115 -8.62 -3.87 -11.40
N LEU A 116 -8.08 -3.35 -12.51
CA LEU A 116 -8.61 -3.63 -13.85
C LEU A 116 -7.69 -4.47 -14.74
N THR A 117 -6.38 -4.21 -14.72
CA THR A 117 -5.46 -4.65 -15.79
C THR A 117 -4.15 -5.27 -15.28
N VAL A 118 -4.07 -5.61 -13.99
CA VAL A 118 -2.89 -6.29 -13.42
C VAL A 118 -2.55 -7.58 -14.18
N GLY A 119 -1.27 -7.78 -14.52
CA GLY A 119 -0.80 -8.92 -15.31
C GLY A 119 -0.21 -10.07 -14.47
N ASP A 120 -0.23 -11.29 -15.01
CA ASP A 120 0.30 -12.49 -14.33
C ASP A 120 1.77 -12.35 -13.92
N GLY A 121 2.62 -11.81 -14.79
CA GLY A 121 4.04 -11.61 -14.49
C GLY A 121 4.29 -10.64 -13.32
N GLU A 122 3.44 -9.63 -13.15
CA GLU A 122 3.55 -8.68 -12.03
C GLU A 122 3.13 -9.33 -10.70
N VAL A 123 2.07 -10.16 -10.73
CA VAL A 123 1.59 -10.90 -9.57
C VAL A 123 2.59 -11.96 -9.13
N GLU A 124 3.14 -12.74 -10.06
CA GLU A 124 4.17 -13.74 -9.75
C GLU A 124 5.44 -13.11 -9.16
N ARG A 125 5.86 -11.96 -9.70
CA ARG A 125 6.94 -11.17 -9.10
C ARG A 125 6.60 -10.73 -7.67
N ALA A 126 5.40 -10.21 -7.45
CA ALA A 126 4.95 -9.73 -6.15
C ALA A 126 4.89 -10.87 -5.11
N LYS A 127 4.38 -12.06 -5.50
CA LYS A 127 4.41 -13.26 -4.65
C LYS A 127 5.84 -13.63 -4.25
N ASN A 128 6.77 -13.67 -5.20
CA ASN A 128 8.17 -13.99 -4.94
C ASN A 128 8.84 -12.98 -4.02
N LEU A 129 8.57 -11.69 -4.21
CA LEU A 129 9.05 -10.63 -3.33
C LEU A 129 8.46 -10.73 -1.92
N LEU A 130 7.16 -11.03 -1.81
CA LEU A 130 6.49 -11.19 -0.51
C LEU A 130 7.07 -12.37 0.28
N LYS A 131 7.21 -13.54 -0.37
CA LYS A 131 7.84 -14.73 0.23
C LYS A 131 9.25 -14.43 0.71
N THR A 132 10.05 -13.74 -0.10
CA THR A 132 11.42 -13.35 0.25
C THR A 132 11.44 -12.40 1.46
N ASN A 133 10.62 -11.35 1.44
CA ASN A 133 10.55 -10.37 2.53
C ASN A 133 10.14 -11.03 3.85
N MET A 134 9.15 -11.92 3.84
CA MET A 134 8.70 -12.61 5.04
C MET A 134 9.77 -13.54 5.63
N LEU A 135 10.54 -14.23 4.78
CA LEU A 135 11.64 -15.09 5.24
C LEU A 135 12.82 -14.28 5.78
N LEU A 136 13.19 -13.18 5.12
CA LEU A 136 14.25 -12.29 5.58
C LEU A 136 13.91 -11.60 6.91
N GLN A 137 12.63 -11.31 7.15
CA GLN A 137 12.18 -10.76 8.43
C GLN A 137 12.31 -11.74 9.61
N LEU A 138 12.41 -13.05 9.35
CA LEU A 138 12.50 -14.08 10.38
C LEU A 138 13.95 -14.47 10.71
N ASP A 139 14.91 -13.58 10.42
CA ASP A 139 16.31 -13.80 10.75
C ASP A 139 16.63 -13.29 12.18
N GLY A 140 17.12 -14.19 13.03
CA GLY A 140 17.45 -13.91 14.43
C GLY A 140 16.36 -14.27 15.45
N THR A 141 16.76 -14.34 16.73
CA THR A 141 15.88 -14.78 17.81
C THR A 141 14.79 -13.76 18.17
N THR A 142 15.11 -12.47 18.11
CA THR A 142 14.16 -11.40 18.46
C THR A 142 12.99 -11.31 17.47
N PRO A 143 13.19 -11.28 16.14
CA PRO A 143 12.08 -11.26 15.18
C PRO A 143 11.23 -12.53 15.23
N ILE A 144 11.86 -13.69 15.46
CA ILE A 144 11.12 -14.95 15.65
C ILE A 144 10.23 -14.88 16.90
N CYS A 145 10.73 -14.32 18.00
CA CYS A 145 9.96 -14.17 19.24
C CYS A 145 8.76 -13.22 19.05
N GLU A 146 8.98 -12.09 18.37
CA GLU A 146 7.92 -11.14 17.98
C GLU A 146 6.86 -11.83 17.11
N ASP A 147 7.28 -12.57 16.08
CA ASP A 147 6.37 -13.24 15.16
C ASP A 147 5.50 -14.29 15.87
N ILE A 148 6.09 -15.08 16.78
CA ILE A 148 5.34 -16.02 17.61
C ILE A 148 4.29 -15.26 18.44
N GLY A 149 4.70 -14.22 19.16
CA GLY A 149 3.80 -13.44 20.02
C GLY A 149 2.65 -12.80 19.23
N ARG A 150 2.98 -12.10 18.14
CA ARG A 150 2.01 -11.42 17.29
C ARG A 150 1.03 -12.40 16.64
N GLN A 151 1.51 -13.50 16.05
CA GLN A 151 0.62 -14.47 15.43
C GLN A 151 -0.29 -15.17 16.45
N MET A 152 0.21 -15.46 17.65
CA MET A 152 -0.63 -16.01 18.73
C MET A 152 -1.74 -15.04 19.13
N LEU A 153 -1.49 -13.73 19.15
CA LEU A 153 -2.51 -12.72 19.46
C LEU A 153 -3.50 -12.50 18.30
N CYS A 154 -3.02 -12.50 17.05
CA CYS A 154 -3.82 -12.17 15.87
C CYS A 154 -4.62 -13.35 15.32
N TYR A 155 -4.00 -14.54 15.26
CA TYR A 155 -4.55 -15.74 14.61
C TYR A 155 -4.90 -16.86 15.62
N ASN A 156 -4.57 -16.67 16.90
CA ASN A 156 -4.68 -17.71 17.94
C ASN A 156 -3.85 -18.98 17.66
N ARG A 157 -2.91 -18.89 16.72
CA ARG A 157 -1.94 -19.94 16.38
C ARG A 157 -0.79 -19.32 15.60
N ARG A 158 0.36 -19.99 15.61
CA ARG A 158 1.44 -19.69 14.67
C ARG A 158 1.21 -20.41 13.35
N LEU A 159 1.09 -19.66 12.26
CA LEU A 159 1.03 -20.22 10.91
C LEU A 159 2.42 -20.76 10.55
N PRO A 160 2.53 -22.04 10.18
CA PRO A 160 3.80 -22.58 9.73
C PRO A 160 4.15 -22.02 8.35
N LEU A 161 5.45 -21.87 8.08
CA LEU A 161 5.96 -21.24 6.86
C LEU A 161 5.47 -21.92 5.57
N HIS A 162 5.35 -23.24 5.56
CA HIS A 162 4.87 -23.98 4.39
C HIS A 162 3.39 -23.68 4.09
N GLU A 163 2.55 -23.49 5.11
CA GLU A 163 1.15 -23.15 4.94
C GLU A 163 1.02 -21.71 4.40
N LEU A 164 1.77 -20.78 4.98
CA LEU A 164 1.82 -19.40 4.50
C LEU A 164 2.30 -19.33 3.04
N ASN A 165 3.35 -20.08 2.70
CA ASN A 165 3.84 -20.18 1.33
C ASN A 165 2.75 -20.71 0.37
N ALA A 166 2.07 -21.79 0.75
CA ALA A 166 0.98 -22.35 -0.05
C ALA A 166 -0.18 -21.36 -0.24
N ARG A 167 -0.52 -20.59 0.79
CA ARG A 167 -1.55 -19.54 0.69
C ARG A 167 -1.14 -18.40 -0.26
N ILE A 168 0.13 -17.99 -0.26
CA ILE A 168 0.63 -16.96 -1.19
C ILE A 168 0.63 -17.49 -2.63
N GLU A 169 1.04 -18.74 -2.83
CA GLU A 169 1.05 -19.36 -4.17
C GLU A 169 -0.34 -19.51 -4.76
N ALA A 170 -1.33 -19.83 -3.91
CA ALA A 170 -2.71 -20.01 -4.31
C ALA A 170 -3.38 -18.72 -4.81
N VAL A 171 -2.82 -17.54 -4.54
CA VAL A 171 -3.38 -16.26 -4.99
C VAL A 171 -3.33 -16.19 -6.52
N SER A 172 -4.48 -16.13 -7.18
CA SER A 172 -4.55 -15.89 -8.62
C SER A 172 -4.56 -14.40 -8.94
N VAL A 173 -4.32 -14.06 -10.21
CA VAL A 173 -4.48 -12.68 -10.69
C VAL A 173 -5.91 -12.18 -10.49
N GLN A 174 -6.89 -13.08 -10.65
CA GLN A 174 -8.29 -12.73 -10.45
C GLN A 174 -8.58 -12.39 -8.99
N ASP A 175 -8.01 -13.13 -8.03
CA ASP A 175 -8.17 -12.83 -6.60
C ASP A 175 -7.61 -11.44 -6.26
N VAL A 176 -6.45 -11.07 -6.83
CA VAL A 176 -5.88 -9.73 -6.65
C VAL A 176 -6.81 -8.66 -7.23
N ARG A 177 -7.37 -8.88 -8.41
CA ARG A 177 -8.32 -7.94 -9.04
C ARG A 177 -9.58 -7.79 -8.22
N ASP A 178 -10.21 -8.89 -7.82
CA ASP A 178 -11.47 -8.90 -7.08
C ASP A 178 -11.31 -8.22 -5.71
N VAL A 179 -10.21 -8.50 -5.01
CA VAL A 179 -9.89 -7.86 -3.74
C VAL A 179 -9.58 -6.37 -3.95
N CYS A 180 -8.72 -6.01 -4.90
CA CYS A 180 -8.45 -4.60 -5.19
C CYS A 180 -9.74 -3.85 -5.59
N TYR A 181 -10.60 -4.47 -6.40
CA TYR A 181 -11.89 -3.89 -6.77
C TYR A 181 -12.80 -3.70 -5.55
N LYS A 182 -12.85 -4.69 -4.63
CA LYS A 182 -13.65 -4.61 -3.40
C LYS A 182 -13.21 -3.47 -2.47
N TYR A 183 -11.89 -3.29 -2.26
CA TYR A 183 -11.35 -2.35 -1.26
C TYR A 183 -10.91 -1.00 -1.82
N LEU A 184 -10.58 -0.88 -3.11
CA LEU A 184 -10.10 0.35 -3.72
C LEU A 184 -11.13 1.00 -4.64
N TYR A 185 -11.77 0.22 -5.51
CA TYR A 185 -12.62 0.78 -6.56
C TYR A 185 -13.86 1.46 -5.97
N ASP A 186 -14.06 2.73 -6.34
CA ASP A 186 -15.15 3.59 -5.89
C ASP A 186 -15.30 3.67 -4.34
N ARG A 187 -14.20 3.51 -3.60
CA ARG A 187 -14.16 3.68 -2.14
C ARG A 187 -13.74 5.09 -1.74
N CYS A 188 -14.23 5.55 -0.59
CA CYS A 188 -13.83 6.83 -0.01
C CYS A 188 -12.52 6.65 0.76
N PRO A 189 -11.41 7.28 0.36
CA PRO A 189 -10.15 7.18 1.09
C PRO A 189 -10.15 8.09 2.33
N ALA A 190 -9.27 7.79 3.29
CA ALA A 190 -8.84 8.69 4.33
C ALA A 190 -7.49 9.32 3.93
N VAL A 191 -7.38 10.64 4.04
CA VAL A 191 -6.20 11.41 3.62
C VAL A 191 -5.67 12.20 4.81
N ALA A 192 -4.37 12.08 5.09
CA ALA A 192 -3.68 12.91 6.07
C ALA A 192 -2.47 13.56 5.41
N ALA A 193 -2.39 14.89 5.50
CA ALA A 193 -1.30 15.66 4.90
C ALA A 193 -0.74 16.69 5.90
N ILE A 194 0.58 16.84 5.93
CA ILE A 194 1.29 17.85 6.74
C ILE A 194 2.44 18.49 5.93
N GLY A 195 2.66 19.78 6.17
CA GLY A 195 3.69 20.59 5.51
C GLY A 195 3.09 21.61 4.53
N PRO A 196 3.81 21.99 3.45
CA PRO A 196 3.30 22.89 2.43
C PRO A 196 2.28 22.18 1.52
N VAL A 197 1.06 22.02 2.02
CA VAL A 197 -0.04 21.21 1.42
C VAL A 197 -0.87 21.96 0.37
N GLU A 198 -0.39 23.08 -0.16
CA GLU A 198 -1.16 23.94 -1.07
C GLU A 198 -1.45 23.28 -2.42
N ALA A 199 -0.57 22.42 -2.92
CA ALA A 199 -0.78 21.68 -4.16
C ALA A 199 -1.49 20.33 -3.95
N VAL A 200 -1.91 20.00 -2.73
CA VAL A 200 -2.66 18.75 -2.46
C VAL A 200 -4.07 18.90 -3.04
N PRO A 201 -4.51 18.01 -3.96
CA PRO A 201 -5.83 18.08 -4.58
C PRO A 201 -6.94 18.01 -3.55
N ASP A 202 -8.06 18.71 -3.79
CA ASP A 202 -9.24 18.64 -2.94
C ASP A 202 -9.76 17.21 -2.78
N TYR A 203 -10.38 16.91 -1.62
CA TYR A 203 -10.89 15.57 -1.33
C TYR A 203 -11.83 15.03 -2.41
N THR A 204 -12.64 15.90 -3.02
CA THR A 204 -13.55 15.54 -4.12
C THR A 204 -12.79 15.07 -5.36
N ARG A 205 -11.67 15.73 -5.71
CA ARG A 205 -10.79 15.32 -6.81
C ARG A 205 -10.09 14.00 -6.49
N ILE A 206 -9.61 13.84 -5.25
CA ILE A 206 -9.04 12.56 -4.79
C ILE A 206 -10.11 11.45 -4.87
N ARG A 207 -11.34 11.67 -4.37
CA ARG A 207 -12.41 10.69 -4.45
C ARG A 207 -12.80 10.32 -5.88
N ALA A 208 -12.76 11.29 -6.80
CA ALA A 208 -13.01 11.06 -8.22
C ALA A 208 -11.93 10.20 -8.89
N GLY A 209 -10.68 10.26 -8.41
CA GLY A 209 -9.59 9.42 -8.88
C GLY A 209 -9.67 7.94 -8.45
N MET A 210 -10.65 7.56 -7.63
CA MET A 210 -10.85 6.19 -7.14
C MET A 210 -11.69 5.30 -8.09
N TYR A 211 -12.01 5.78 -9.29
CA TYR A 211 -12.62 4.98 -10.36
C TYR A 211 -12.18 5.50 -11.75
N TRP A 212 -12.29 4.67 -12.78
CA TRP A 212 -12.14 5.07 -14.19
C TRP A 212 -13.49 5.00 -14.89
N LEU A 213 -13.72 5.95 -15.81
CA LEU A 213 -14.88 6.02 -16.70
C LEU A 213 -14.63 5.25 -18.00
#